data_AF-A0A7C3G4H8-F1
#
_entry.id   AF-A0A7C3G4H8-F1
#
_cell.length_a   1.000
_cell.length_b   1.000
_cell.length_c   1.000
_cell.angle_alpha   90.00
_cell.angle_beta   90.00
_cell.angle_gamma   90.00
#
_symmetry.space_group_name_H-M   'P 1'
#
loop_
_entity.id
_entity.type
_entity.pdbx_description
1 polymer ?
#
loop_
_entity_poly.entity_id
_entity_poly.type
_entity_poly.pdbx_seq_one_letter_code
_entity_poly.pdbx_strand_id
1 'polypeptide(L)'
;KIFYKIQTTDDCDTLAFSNYGSTIYLTGTAQTDLTNFINWTAFDIKNATVSEYSIYRIVSGSASFLETVSATTTSYVDAVNPEKEAESNVCYFVVAHAEVTLPDGSTEFVESSSNVTCVEQLSSIIAPNAFAPQGRNQIFQPFIVFGETVDYHFSVYNRWGELLFETKNKSEGWNGKYKGKIQPMGAYIFHIKITQMNGNEVEKRGVFTLLR
;
A
#
# COMPACT_ATOMS: atom_id res chain seq x y z
N LYS A 1 24.89 -2.45 8.53
CA LYS A 1 25.55 -2.14 7.24
C LYS A 1 26.55 -3.27 6.98
N ILE A 2 26.45 -3.93 5.82
CA ILE A 2 27.33 -5.05 5.46
C ILE A 2 28.23 -4.55 4.33
N PHE A 3 29.53 -4.79 4.45
CA PHE A 3 30.50 -4.39 3.43
C PHE A 3 31.09 -5.62 2.75
N TYR A 4 31.32 -5.53 1.46
CA TYR A 4 31.94 -6.58 0.65
C TYR A 4 33.11 -6.00 -0.16
N LYS A 5 34.01 -6.88 -0.58
CA LYS A 5 35.06 -6.62 -1.58
C LYS A 5 35.19 -7.84 -2.47
N ILE A 6 35.60 -7.63 -3.71
CA ILE A 6 35.86 -8.68 -4.70
C ILE A 6 37.36 -8.98 -4.67
N GLN A 7 37.70 -10.26 -4.76
CA GLN A 7 39.07 -10.72 -4.97
C GLN A 7 39.10 -11.44 -6.32
N THR A 8 40.04 -11.06 -7.18
CA THR A 8 40.32 -11.76 -8.44
C THR A 8 41.72 -12.32 -8.41
N THR A 9 41.93 -13.41 -9.14
CA THR A 9 43.22 -14.04 -9.35
C THR A 9 43.43 -14.14 -10.86
N ASP A 10 44.60 -13.73 -11.36
CA ASP A 10 44.96 -13.94 -12.76
C ASP A 10 45.64 -15.31 -12.99
N ASP A 11 45.92 -15.65 -14.25
CA ASP A 11 46.56 -16.92 -14.63
C ASP A 11 48.00 -17.08 -14.05
N CYS A 12 48.56 -16.02 -13.48
CA CYS A 12 49.87 -16.00 -12.83
C CYS A 12 49.78 -16.10 -11.30
N ASP A 13 48.61 -16.46 -10.74
CA ASP A 13 48.31 -16.49 -9.30
C ASP A 13 48.43 -15.12 -8.59
N THR A 14 48.38 -14.02 -9.34
CA THR A 14 48.43 -12.67 -8.77
C THR A 14 47.05 -12.27 -8.27
N LEU A 15 46.98 -11.86 -7.00
CA LEU A 15 45.74 -11.39 -6.38
C LEU A 15 45.53 -9.90 -6.62
N ALA A 16 44.31 -9.54 -7.02
CA ALA A 16 43.82 -8.17 -7.00
C ALA A 16 42.55 -8.07 -6.14
N PHE A 17 42.38 -6.94 -5.46
CA PHE A 17 41.24 -6.67 -4.60
C PHE A 17 40.51 -5.41 -5.06
N SER A 18 39.18 -5.44 -5.06
CA SER A 18 38.39 -4.23 -5.15
C SER A 18 38.47 -3.41 -3.85
N ASN A 19 37.95 -2.20 -3.90
CA ASN A 19 37.59 -1.43 -2.72
C ASN A 19 36.42 -2.09 -1.96
N TYR A 20 36.08 -1.52 -0.79
CA TYR A 20 34.87 -1.88 -0.07
C TYR A 20 33.65 -1.20 -0.70
N GLY A 21 32.55 -1.95 -0.77
CA GLY A 21 31.22 -1.44 -1.10
C GLY A 21 30.18 -1.93 -0.10
N SER A 22 29.11 -1.15 0.09
CA SER A 22 27.89 -1.51 0.82
C SER A 22 26.70 -1.31 -0.10
N THR A 23 25.90 -2.36 -0.25
CA THR A 23 24.65 -2.32 -1.01
C THR A 23 23.55 -1.60 -0.24
N ILE A 24 22.46 -1.30 -0.95
CA ILE A 24 21.23 -0.75 -0.41
C ILE A 24 20.41 -1.90 0.19
N TYR A 25 20.13 -1.83 1.49
CA TYR A 25 19.16 -2.69 2.14
C TYR A 25 17.88 -1.89 2.40
N LEU A 26 16.79 -2.31 1.77
CA LEU A 26 15.48 -1.67 1.80
C LEU A 26 14.54 -2.48 2.69
N THR A 27 13.82 -1.78 3.56
CA THR A 27 12.74 -2.31 4.40
C THR A 27 11.48 -1.45 4.24
N GLY A 28 10.32 -2.05 4.55
CA GLY A 28 9.03 -1.38 4.43
C GLY A 28 8.05 -1.81 5.51
N THR A 29 7.14 -0.90 5.85
CA THR A 29 6.09 -1.12 6.86
C THR A 29 4.79 -0.46 6.42
N ALA A 30 3.67 -1.16 6.60
CA ALA A 30 2.34 -0.62 6.38
C ALA A 30 1.95 0.32 7.53
N GLN A 31 1.40 1.48 7.19
CA GLN A 31 0.83 2.44 8.13
C GLN A 31 -0.69 2.38 8.13
N THR A 32 -1.31 2.84 9.21
CA THR A 32 -2.78 2.78 9.41
C THR A 32 -3.57 3.76 8.55
N ASP A 33 -2.91 4.75 7.95
CA ASP A 33 -3.49 5.81 7.13
C ASP A 33 -3.48 5.48 5.63
N LEU A 34 -3.38 4.19 5.28
CA LEU A 34 -3.30 3.71 3.89
C LEU A 34 -2.04 4.23 3.17
N THR A 35 -0.93 4.33 3.91
CA THR A 35 0.38 4.60 3.35
C THR A 35 1.37 3.49 3.70
N ASN A 36 2.38 3.33 2.86
CA ASN A 36 3.51 2.43 3.10
C ASN A 36 4.75 3.28 3.34
N PHE A 37 5.37 3.11 4.50
CA PHE A 37 6.66 3.73 4.81
C PHE A 37 7.79 2.79 4.43
N ILE A 38 8.68 3.24 3.54
CA ILE A 38 9.88 2.52 3.16
C ILE A 38 11.13 3.30 3.57
N ASN A 39 12.18 2.58 3.96
CA ASN A 39 13.46 3.16 4.34
C ASN A 39 14.60 2.25 3.92
N TRP A 40 15.75 2.84 3.61
CA TRP A 40 16.90 2.09 3.12
C TRP A 40 18.23 2.58 3.68
N THR A 41 19.24 1.71 3.63
CA THR A 41 20.62 2.11 3.93
C THR A 41 21.26 2.80 2.73
N ALA A 42 22.06 3.84 2.97
CA ALA A 42 22.78 4.52 1.90
C ALA A 42 23.73 3.57 1.14
N PHE A 43 23.73 3.69 -0.19
CA PHE A 43 24.74 3.07 -1.06
C PHE A 43 26.09 3.75 -0.80
N ASP A 44 27.14 2.95 -0.63
CA ASP A 44 28.44 3.45 -0.21
C ASP A 44 29.54 2.61 -0.86
N ILE A 45 30.22 3.21 -1.83
CA ILE A 45 31.39 2.64 -2.49
C ILE A 45 32.50 3.67 -2.40
N LYS A 46 33.72 3.22 -2.08
CA LYS A 46 34.87 4.11 -2.01
C LYS A 46 35.15 4.75 -3.38
N ASN A 47 35.39 6.06 -3.41
CA ASN A 47 35.55 6.87 -4.62
C ASN A 47 34.28 7.01 -5.47
N ALA A 48 33.11 6.66 -4.92
CA ALA A 48 31.83 6.93 -5.56
C ALA A 48 31.11 8.07 -4.84
N THR A 49 30.43 8.92 -5.61
CA THR A 49 29.48 9.90 -5.07
C THR A 49 28.09 9.54 -5.56
N VAL A 50 27.18 9.25 -4.62
CA VAL A 50 25.77 9.04 -4.95
C VAL A 50 25.15 10.39 -5.28
N SER A 51 24.50 10.50 -6.43
CA SER A 51 23.78 11.72 -6.84
C SER A 51 22.33 11.69 -6.35
N GLU A 52 21.64 10.58 -6.57
CA GLU A 52 20.22 10.42 -6.31
C GLU A 52 19.79 8.96 -6.17
N TYR A 53 18.55 8.77 -5.70
CA TYR A 53 17.87 7.48 -5.67
C TYR A 53 16.58 7.54 -6.46
N SER A 54 16.36 6.60 -7.37
CA SER A 54 15.08 6.38 -8.04
C SER A 54 14.28 5.30 -7.31
N ILE A 55 13.04 5.63 -6.96
CA ILE A 55 12.15 4.76 -6.19
C ILE A 55 11.14 4.13 -7.16
N TYR A 56 10.99 2.81 -7.06
CA TYR A 56 10.05 2.06 -7.86
C TYR A 56 9.12 1.25 -6.96
N ARG A 57 7.88 1.08 -7.42
CA ARG A 57 6.94 0.13 -6.84
C ARG A 57 6.49 -0.90 -7.88
N ILE A 58 6.17 -2.10 -7.41
CA ILE A 58 5.71 -3.23 -8.19
C ILE A 58 4.32 -3.60 -7.69
N VAL A 59 3.35 -3.55 -8.59
CA VAL A 59 1.95 -3.91 -8.33
C VAL A 59 1.55 -4.97 -9.36
N SER A 60 1.04 -6.11 -8.90
CA SER A 60 0.70 -7.26 -9.75
C SER A 60 1.82 -7.66 -10.73
N GLY A 61 3.08 -7.65 -10.25
CA GLY A 61 4.26 -8.00 -11.04
C GLY A 61 4.74 -6.93 -12.02
N SER A 62 4.05 -5.79 -12.13
CA SER A 62 4.44 -4.68 -13.02
C SER A 62 5.11 -3.57 -12.24
N ALA A 63 6.36 -3.23 -12.61
CA ALA A 63 7.10 -2.13 -12.00
C ALA A 63 6.67 -0.77 -12.56
N SER A 64 6.62 0.24 -11.68
CA SER A 64 6.30 1.63 -12.00
C SER A 64 7.22 2.56 -11.22
N PHE A 65 7.66 3.64 -11.88
CA PHE A 65 8.45 4.69 -11.26
C PHE A 65 7.57 5.55 -10.35
N LEU A 66 8.08 5.90 -9.17
CA LEU A 66 7.41 6.80 -8.23
C LEU A 66 8.06 8.18 -8.27
N GLU A 67 9.31 8.27 -7.80
CA GLU A 67 9.99 9.55 -7.62
C GLU A 67 11.51 9.36 -7.59
N THR A 68 12.24 10.43 -7.91
CA THR A 68 13.68 10.54 -7.69
C THR A 68 13.95 11.48 -6.53
N VAL A 69 14.75 11.03 -5.55
CA VAL A 69 15.08 11.80 -4.34
C VAL A 69 16.59 12.02 -4.23
N SER A 70 16.98 13.07 -3.50
CA SER A 70 18.40 13.40 -3.27
C SER A 70 19.17 12.25 -2.61
N ALA A 71 20.50 12.22 -2.79
CA ALA A 71 21.38 11.26 -2.13
C ALA A 71 21.34 11.27 -0.59
N THR A 72 20.87 12.35 0.03
CA THR A 72 20.70 12.42 1.50
C THR A 72 19.40 11.82 2.00
N THR A 73 18.44 11.56 1.10
CA THR A 73 17.14 10.99 1.44
C THR A 73 17.24 9.47 1.50
N THR A 74 16.80 8.87 2.61
CA THR A 74 16.85 7.42 2.83
C THR A 74 15.51 6.81 3.27
N SER A 75 14.42 7.54 3.04
CA SER A 75 13.07 7.08 3.34
C SER A 75 12.04 7.75 2.44
N TYR A 76 10.91 7.08 2.23
CA TYR A 76 9.80 7.56 1.41
C TYR A 76 8.47 7.04 1.93
N VAL A 77 7.39 7.78 1.68
CA VAL A 77 6.02 7.38 2.02
C VAL A 77 5.22 7.28 0.73
N ASP A 78 4.74 6.08 0.42
CA ASP A 78 3.89 5.82 -0.74
C ASP A 78 2.43 5.68 -0.30
N ALA A 79 1.52 6.41 -0.96
CA ALA A 79 0.09 6.25 -0.72
C ALA A 79 -0.46 5.10 -1.58
N VAL A 80 -1.26 4.22 -0.97
CA VAL A 80 -1.90 3.11 -1.67
C VAL A 80 -3.38 3.40 -1.89
N ASN A 81 -3.92 2.95 -3.01
CA ASN A 81 -5.32 3.13 -3.34
C ASN A 81 -6.18 2.00 -2.74
N PRO A 82 -7.02 2.27 -1.72
CA PRO A 82 -7.83 1.24 -1.08
C PRO A 82 -8.91 0.61 -1.97
N GLU A 83 -9.25 1.22 -3.10
CA GLU A 83 -10.20 0.66 -4.08
C GLU A 83 -9.57 -0.43 -4.96
N LYS A 84 -8.24 -0.49 -5.02
CA LYS A 84 -7.49 -1.43 -5.84
C LYS A 84 -6.89 -2.53 -4.98
N GLU A 85 -7.44 -3.74 -5.08
CA GLU A 85 -6.92 -4.92 -4.36
C GLU A 85 -5.44 -5.19 -4.67
N ALA A 86 -5.02 -4.98 -5.92
CA ALA A 86 -3.62 -5.14 -6.30
C ALA A 86 -2.67 -4.27 -5.46
N GLU A 87 -3.13 -3.14 -4.91
CA GLU A 87 -2.35 -2.26 -4.03
C GLU A 87 -2.40 -2.69 -2.54
N SER A 88 -3.03 -3.82 -2.23
CA SER A 88 -2.97 -4.46 -0.90
C SER A 88 -1.61 -5.07 -0.59
N ASN A 89 -0.87 -5.46 -1.63
CA ASN A 89 0.49 -5.96 -1.52
C ASN A 89 1.35 -5.27 -2.57
N VAL A 90 2.16 -4.31 -2.11
CA VAL A 90 3.02 -3.52 -2.98
C VAL A 90 4.46 -3.83 -2.64
N CYS A 91 5.24 -4.19 -3.66
CA CYS A 91 6.68 -4.39 -3.49
C CYS A 91 7.45 -3.16 -3.96
N TYR A 92 8.60 -2.91 -3.36
CA TYR A 92 9.43 -1.74 -3.61
C TYR A 92 10.87 -2.18 -3.85
N PHE A 93 11.55 -1.41 -4.70
CA PHE A 93 13.01 -1.42 -4.80
C PHE A 93 13.49 -0.01 -5.11
N VAL A 94 14.73 0.27 -4.75
CA VAL A 94 15.38 1.57 -4.94
C VAL A 94 16.65 1.36 -5.77
N VAL A 95 16.90 2.25 -6.71
CA VAL A 95 18.11 2.28 -7.53
C VAL A 95 18.92 3.51 -7.14
N ALA A 96 20.15 3.31 -6.67
CA ALA A 96 21.12 4.39 -6.51
C ALA A 96 21.78 4.71 -7.83
N HIS A 97 21.91 6.00 -8.13
CA HIS A 97 22.73 6.52 -9.21
C HIS A 97 23.98 7.13 -8.61
N ALA A 98 25.15 6.69 -9.06
CA ALA A 98 26.42 7.16 -8.53
C ALA A 98 27.46 7.36 -9.63
N GLU A 99 28.38 8.28 -9.39
CA GLU A 99 29.55 8.50 -10.23
C GLU A 99 30.80 8.02 -9.49
N VAL A 100 31.55 7.11 -10.09
CA VAL A 100 32.77 6.52 -9.54
C VAL A 100 33.98 7.15 -10.21
N THR A 101 34.95 7.63 -9.43
CA THR A 101 36.25 8.08 -9.95
C THR A 101 37.24 6.92 -9.98
N LEU A 102 37.71 6.58 -11.19
CA LEU A 102 38.68 5.51 -11.43
C LEU A 102 40.13 5.98 -11.14
N PRO A 103 41.09 5.05 -10.96
CA PRO A 103 42.48 5.40 -10.65
C PRO A 103 43.17 6.26 -11.71
N ASP A 104 42.71 6.23 -12.97
CA ASP A 104 43.22 7.05 -14.06
C ASP A 104 42.64 8.48 -14.06
N GLY A 105 41.73 8.79 -13.12
CA GLY A 105 41.06 10.08 -12.98
C GLY A 105 39.78 10.23 -13.81
N SER A 106 39.41 9.23 -14.62
CA SER A 106 38.12 9.22 -15.32
C SER A 106 36.95 8.95 -14.38
N THR A 107 35.75 9.34 -14.79
CA THR A 107 34.51 9.07 -14.05
C THR A 107 33.57 8.17 -14.83
N GLU A 108 32.92 7.24 -14.12
CA GLU A 108 31.92 6.33 -14.68
C GLU A 108 30.62 6.38 -13.89
N PHE A 109 29.50 6.33 -14.60
CA PHE A 109 28.18 6.20 -13.99
C PHE A 109 27.89 4.73 -13.67
N VAL A 110 27.49 4.49 -12.43
CA VAL A 110 27.09 3.17 -11.95
C VAL A 110 25.73 3.24 -11.31
N GLU A 111 24.96 2.17 -11.48
CA GLU A 111 23.68 1.97 -10.83
C GLU A 111 23.77 0.80 -9.86
N SER A 112 23.05 0.89 -8.74
CA SER A 112 22.91 -0.22 -7.80
C SER A 112 21.47 -0.35 -7.31
N SER A 113 20.88 -1.52 -7.52
CA SER A 113 19.53 -1.84 -7.06
C SER A 113 19.56 -2.46 -5.66
N SER A 114 18.58 -2.09 -4.83
CA SER A 114 18.33 -2.73 -3.54
C SER A 114 17.75 -4.14 -3.69
N ASN A 115 17.58 -4.83 -2.55
CA ASN A 115 16.61 -5.93 -2.49
C ASN A 115 15.20 -5.42 -2.78
N VAL A 116 14.31 -6.35 -3.14
CA VAL A 116 12.87 -6.09 -3.18
C VAL A 116 12.29 -6.33 -1.79
N THR A 117 11.45 -5.43 -1.29
CA THR A 117 10.65 -5.62 -0.08
C THR A 117 9.18 -5.48 -0.42
N CYS A 118 8.33 -6.37 0.09
CA CYS A 118 6.88 -6.29 -0.10
C CYS A 118 6.20 -5.86 1.19
N VAL A 119 5.23 -4.95 1.07
CA VAL A 119 4.46 -4.41 2.18
C VAL A 119 3.01 -4.79 1.98
N GLU A 120 2.47 -5.52 2.96
CA GLU A 120 1.08 -5.98 2.96
C GLU A 120 0.22 -5.07 3.84
N GLN A 121 -0.87 -4.58 3.26
CA GLN A 121 -1.92 -3.82 3.91
C GLN A 121 -3.11 -4.74 4.20
N LEU A 122 -3.66 -4.63 5.41
CA LEU A 122 -4.80 -5.45 5.80
C LEU A 122 -6.08 -4.94 5.15
N SER A 123 -6.86 -5.88 4.60
CA SER A 123 -8.21 -5.60 4.14
C SER A 123 -9.13 -5.29 5.32
N SER A 124 -10.06 -4.37 5.14
CA SER A 124 -11.01 -4.00 6.18
C SER A 124 -12.31 -3.45 5.60
N ILE A 125 -13.36 -3.44 6.42
CA ILE A 125 -14.65 -2.84 6.08
C ILE A 125 -14.78 -1.54 6.87
N ILE A 126 -14.93 -0.41 6.19
CA ILE A 126 -15.21 0.89 6.79
C ILE A 126 -16.68 1.20 6.53
N ALA A 127 -17.43 1.52 7.59
CA ALA A 127 -18.83 1.91 7.48
C ALA A 127 -19.00 3.32 8.05
N PRO A 128 -19.80 4.19 7.41
CA PRO A 128 -20.17 5.47 8.01
C PRO A 128 -20.81 5.27 9.39
N ASN A 129 -20.74 6.28 10.25
CA ASN A 129 -21.44 6.29 11.54
C ASN A 129 -22.78 7.07 11.47
N ALA A 130 -22.96 7.90 10.46
CA ALA A 130 -24.18 8.65 10.22
C ALA A 130 -24.33 9.06 8.75
N PHE A 131 -25.57 9.26 8.30
CA PHE A 131 -25.90 9.78 6.98
C PHE A 131 -27.21 10.59 7.02
N ALA A 132 -27.42 11.47 6.05
CA ALA A 132 -28.56 12.36 5.96
C ALA A 132 -29.20 12.26 4.57
N PRO A 133 -30.30 11.51 4.39
CA PRO A 133 -30.94 11.28 3.08
C PRO A 133 -31.29 12.55 2.29
N GLN A 134 -31.53 13.67 2.97
CA GLN A 134 -31.87 14.96 2.38
C GLN A 134 -30.72 15.98 2.46
N GLY A 135 -29.56 15.58 2.98
CA GLY A 135 -28.39 16.42 3.16
C GLY A 135 -27.28 16.13 2.14
N ARG A 136 -26.02 16.28 2.58
CA ARG A 136 -24.84 15.98 1.74
C ARG A 136 -24.55 14.47 1.63
N ASN A 137 -24.64 13.74 2.74
CA ASN A 137 -24.36 12.29 2.79
C ASN A 137 -25.65 11.48 2.61
N GLN A 138 -26.16 11.42 1.38
CA GLN A 138 -27.52 10.92 1.09
C GLN A 138 -27.68 9.41 1.16
N ILE A 139 -26.57 8.67 1.04
CA ILE A 139 -26.55 7.22 0.98
C ILE A 139 -25.62 6.70 2.06
N PHE A 140 -26.11 5.74 2.84
CA PHE A 140 -25.28 4.92 3.69
C PHE A 140 -24.70 3.77 2.86
N GLN A 141 -23.40 3.85 2.56
CA GLN A 141 -22.70 2.85 1.77
C GLN A 141 -21.40 2.45 2.49
N PRO A 142 -21.23 1.17 2.84
CA PRO A 142 -19.96 0.68 3.34
C PRO A 142 -18.89 0.69 2.25
N PHE A 143 -17.64 0.91 2.67
CA PHE A 143 -16.46 0.89 1.83
C PHE A 143 -15.56 -0.30 2.20
N ILE A 144 -15.15 -1.06 1.20
CA ILE A 144 -14.29 -2.22 1.37
C ILE A 144 -12.89 -1.81 0.94
N VAL A 145 -11.95 -1.86 1.88
CA VAL A 145 -10.54 -1.55 1.67
C VAL A 145 -9.83 -2.80 1.20
N PHE A 146 -9.19 -2.74 0.03
CA PHE A 146 -8.35 -3.80 -0.56
C PHE A 146 -9.05 -5.15 -0.79
N GLY A 147 -10.38 -5.20 -0.86
CA GLY A 147 -11.12 -6.46 -1.00
C GLY A 147 -11.73 -6.67 -2.38
N GLU A 148 -11.27 -7.68 -3.12
CA GLU A 148 -12.18 -8.38 -4.04
C GLU A 148 -13.02 -9.39 -3.25
N THR A 149 -14.33 -9.25 -3.41
CA THR A 149 -15.32 -10.06 -2.73
C THR A 149 -15.95 -11.00 -3.74
N VAL A 150 -15.80 -12.30 -3.51
CA VAL A 150 -16.52 -13.36 -4.21
C VAL A 150 -18.01 -13.24 -3.91
N ASP A 151 -18.36 -12.90 -2.66
CA ASP A 151 -19.73 -12.61 -2.25
C ASP A 151 -19.74 -11.39 -1.33
N TYR A 152 -20.79 -10.58 -1.47
CA TYR A 152 -21.05 -9.40 -0.66
C TYR A 152 -22.51 -9.44 -0.24
N HIS A 153 -22.76 -9.25 1.06
CA HIS A 153 -24.09 -9.09 1.59
C HIS A 153 -24.11 -7.93 2.56
N PHE A 154 -24.96 -6.95 2.29
CA PHE A 154 -25.16 -5.80 3.15
C PHE A 154 -26.64 -5.64 3.48
N SER A 155 -26.95 -5.63 4.77
CA SER A 155 -28.30 -5.55 5.30
C SER A 155 -28.42 -4.45 6.34
N VAL A 156 -29.56 -3.75 6.33
CA VAL A 156 -29.92 -2.72 7.31
C VAL A 156 -31.21 -3.11 8.01
N TYR A 157 -31.22 -2.97 9.32
CA TYR A 157 -32.34 -3.26 10.19
C TYR A 157 -32.75 -2.03 11.00
N ASN A 158 -34.03 -1.93 11.31
CA ASN A 158 -34.47 -1.01 12.36
C ASN A 158 -34.13 -1.57 13.76
N ARG A 159 -34.38 -0.76 14.79
CA ARG A 159 -34.13 -1.14 16.20
C ARG A 159 -34.92 -2.35 16.70
N TRP A 160 -35.96 -2.77 15.99
CA TRP A 160 -36.80 -3.93 16.33
C TRP A 160 -36.39 -5.19 15.54
N GLY A 161 -35.33 -5.11 14.73
CA GLY A 161 -34.83 -6.24 13.93
C GLY A 161 -35.57 -6.45 12.60
N GLU A 162 -36.45 -5.53 12.18
CA GLU A 162 -37.06 -5.60 10.85
C GLU A 162 -36.02 -5.22 9.79
N LEU A 163 -35.88 -6.08 8.77
CA LEU A 163 -35.04 -5.82 7.61
C LEU A 163 -35.65 -4.71 6.75
N LEU A 164 -34.88 -3.63 6.55
CA LEU A 164 -35.31 -2.46 5.78
C LEU A 164 -34.67 -2.37 4.40
N PHE A 165 -33.46 -2.91 4.26
CA PHE A 165 -32.68 -2.90 3.03
C PHE A 165 -31.73 -4.08 3.03
N GLU A 166 -31.57 -4.71 1.87
CA GLU A 166 -30.53 -5.68 1.61
C GLU A 166 -30.01 -5.49 0.19
N THR A 167 -28.72 -5.74 -0.03
CA THR A 167 -28.13 -5.81 -1.37
C THR A 167 -26.95 -6.77 -1.39
N LYS A 168 -26.66 -7.28 -2.58
CA LYS A 168 -25.42 -8.00 -2.90
C LYS A 168 -24.47 -7.18 -3.77
N ASN A 169 -24.86 -5.97 -4.13
CA ASN A 169 -24.05 -5.07 -4.94
C ASN A 169 -23.27 -4.10 -4.04
N LYS A 170 -21.94 -4.18 -4.06
CA LYS A 170 -21.06 -3.30 -3.27
C LYS A 170 -21.18 -1.81 -3.64
N SER A 171 -21.66 -1.53 -4.86
CA SER A 171 -21.89 -0.16 -5.33
C SER A 171 -23.23 0.41 -4.89
N GLU A 172 -24.07 -0.38 -4.22
CA GLU A 172 -25.35 0.06 -3.68
C GLU A 172 -25.27 0.33 -2.18
N GLY A 173 -26.01 1.36 -1.75
CA GLY A 173 -26.17 1.71 -0.35
C GLY A 173 -27.61 2.05 -0.03
N TRP A 174 -27.89 2.21 1.25
CA TRP A 174 -29.23 2.53 1.72
C TRP A 174 -29.48 4.04 1.73
N ASN A 175 -30.53 4.48 1.05
CA ASN A 175 -30.92 5.90 0.95
C ASN A 175 -31.88 6.37 2.07
N GLY A 176 -32.09 5.56 3.11
CA GLY A 176 -33.00 5.89 4.21
C GLY A 176 -34.49 5.72 3.92
N LYS A 177 -34.86 5.08 2.81
CA LYS A 177 -36.27 4.74 2.50
C LYS A 177 -36.54 3.26 2.70
N TYR A 178 -37.76 2.94 3.12
CA TYR A 178 -38.29 1.58 3.14
C TYR A 178 -39.75 1.61 2.68
N LYS A 179 -40.11 0.75 1.72
CA LYS A 179 -41.42 0.72 1.06
C LYS A 179 -41.87 2.11 0.56
N GLY A 180 -40.93 2.86 -0.04
CA GLY A 180 -41.16 4.21 -0.58
C GLY A 180 -41.22 5.34 0.46
N LYS A 181 -41.21 5.03 1.77
CA LYS A 181 -41.30 6.01 2.85
C LYS A 181 -39.94 6.28 3.49
N ILE A 182 -39.63 7.56 3.69
CA ILE A 182 -38.45 7.99 4.46
C ILE A 182 -38.57 7.48 5.89
N GLN A 183 -37.51 6.85 6.38
CA GLN A 183 -37.46 6.32 7.73
C GLN A 183 -37.17 7.42 8.77
N PRO A 184 -37.66 7.26 10.01
CA PRO A 184 -37.43 8.24 11.07
C PRO A 184 -35.95 8.47 11.39
N MET A 185 -35.63 9.65 11.91
CA MET A 185 -34.31 9.92 12.48
C MET A 185 -34.06 8.96 13.66
N GLY A 186 -32.85 8.39 13.75
CA GLY A 186 -32.48 7.51 14.85
C GLY A 186 -31.41 6.48 14.51
N ALA A 187 -31.21 5.57 15.46
CA ALA A 187 -30.26 4.47 15.33
C ALA A 187 -30.82 3.31 14.49
N TYR A 188 -29.99 2.82 13.58
CA TYR A 188 -30.21 1.66 12.71
C TYR A 188 -29.03 0.70 12.83
N ILE A 189 -29.30 -0.58 12.62
CA ILE A 189 -28.28 -1.63 12.71
C ILE A 189 -27.89 -2.02 11.29
N PHE A 190 -26.59 -2.15 11.01
CA PHE A 190 -26.11 -2.73 9.78
C PHE A 190 -25.39 -4.05 10.03
N HIS A 191 -25.41 -4.91 9.02
CA HIS A 191 -24.63 -6.12 8.96
C HIS A 191 -24.05 -6.26 7.56
N ILE A 192 -22.73 -6.41 7.47
CA ILE A 192 -21.99 -6.64 6.24
C ILE A 192 -21.26 -7.95 6.38
N LYS A 193 -21.41 -8.83 5.41
CA LYS A 193 -20.67 -10.08 5.28
C LYS A 193 -20.01 -10.10 3.91
N ILE A 194 -18.72 -10.39 3.87
CA ILE A 194 -17.96 -10.55 2.63
C ILE A 194 -17.21 -11.88 2.64
N THR A 195 -17.08 -12.47 1.46
CA THR A 195 -16.22 -13.64 1.24
C THR A 195 -15.10 -13.22 0.31
N GLN A 196 -13.86 -13.33 0.77
CA GLN A 196 -12.66 -12.99 0.00
C GLN A 196 -12.27 -14.13 -0.95
N MET A 197 -11.39 -13.85 -1.92
CA MET A 197 -10.92 -14.86 -2.89
C MET A 197 -10.24 -16.08 -2.26
N ASN A 198 -9.57 -15.89 -1.13
CA ASN A 198 -8.96 -16.97 -0.35
C ASN A 198 -9.99 -17.83 0.42
N GLY A 199 -11.28 -17.52 0.30
CA GLY A 199 -12.38 -18.19 1.01
C GLY A 199 -12.64 -17.68 2.42
N ASN A 200 -11.86 -16.72 2.92
CA ASN A 200 -12.08 -16.15 4.25
C ASN A 200 -13.34 -15.28 4.27
N GLU A 201 -14.17 -15.49 5.28
CA GLU A 201 -15.33 -14.65 5.56
C GLU A 201 -14.97 -13.53 6.53
N VAL A 202 -15.26 -12.29 6.16
CA VAL A 202 -15.11 -11.12 7.02
C VAL A 202 -16.49 -10.51 7.26
N GLU A 203 -16.79 -10.23 8.52
CA GLU A 203 -18.09 -9.73 8.94
C GLU A 203 -17.95 -8.46 9.76
N LYS A 204 -18.82 -7.48 9.50
CA LYS A 204 -18.91 -6.26 10.30
C LYS A 204 -20.36 -5.96 10.65
N ARG A 205 -20.63 -5.81 11.95
CA ARG A 205 -21.91 -5.33 12.48
C ARG A 205 -21.71 -4.03 13.22
N GLY A 206 -22.70 -3.17 13.20
CA GLY A 206 -22.65 -1.93 13.95
C GLY A 206 -23.94 -1.16 13.91
N VAL A 207 -23.90 0.01 14.53
CA VAL A 207 -25.01 0.96 14.60
C VAL A 207 -24.60 2.23 13.89
N PHE A 208 -25.53 2.82 13.15
CA PHE A 208 -25.37 4.13 12.53
C PHE A 208 -26.61 4.99 12.75
N THR A 209 -26.45 6.30 12.60
CA THR A 209 -27.51 7.28 12.81
C THR A 209 -28.04 7.81 11.48
N LEU A 210 -29.34 7.68 11.24
CA LEU A 210 -30.02 8.44 10.19
C LEU A 210 -30.35 9.83 10.74
N LEU A 211 -29.87 10.86 10.05
CA LEU A 211 -30.09 12.28 10.35
C LEU A 211 -31.13 12.89 9.40
N ARG A 212 -31.71 14.03 9.81
CA ARG A 212 -32.52 14.90 8.94
C ARG A 212 -31.74 16.13 8.54
#